data_AF-A0AAV4GT53-F1
#
_entry.id   AF-A0AAV4GT53-F1
#
_cell.length_a   1.000
_cell.length_b   1.000
_cell.length_c   1.000
_cell.angle_alpha   90.00
_cell.angle_beta   90.00
_cell.angle_gamma   90.00
#
_symmetry.space_group_name_H-M   'P 1'
#
loop_
_entity.id
_entity.type
_entity.pdbx_description
1 polymer ?
#
loop_
_entity_poly.entity_id
_entity_poly.type
_entity_poly.pdbx_seq_one_letter_code
_entity_poly.pdbx_strand_id
1 'polypeptide(L)'
;MKKLQSDEAQTKTNSLVNEKLKSVDTKDMKVNDLWNTFKSAVRDSMKEACGTKKQGGPTRKLTAWWNEEIKEVIQTKKQLFKKWVKSKSEEDYIQ
;
A
#
# COMPACT_ATOMS: atom_id res chain seq x y z
N MET A 1 -14.97 8.19 -5.32
CA MET A 1 -15.94 7.23 -4.78
C MET A 1 -17.31 7.28 -5.45
N LYS A 2 -17.68 8.34 -6.20
CA LYS A 2 -18.98 8.44 -6.90
C LYS A 2 -19.32 7.25 -7.84
N LYS A 3 -18.33 6.60 -8.45
CA LYS A 3 -18.53 5.42 -9.33
C LYS A 3 -19.08 4.18 -8.60
N LEU A 4 -18.84 4.04 -7.29
CA LEU A 4 -19.32 2.90 -6.51
C LEU A 4 -20.77 3.05 -6.04
N GLN A 5 -21.30 4.28 -6.09
CA GLN A 5 -22.68 4.60 -5.74
C GLN A 5 -23.63 4.49 -6.93
N SER A 6 -23.13 4.16 -8.13
CA SER A 6 -24.00 3.90 -9.28
C SER A 6 -24.56 2.49 -9.20
N ASP A 7 -25.87 2.37 -9.37
CA ASP A 7 -26.59 1.09 -9.35
C ASP A 7 -26.02 0.08 -10.37
N GLU A 8 -25.54 0.56 -11.52
CA GLU A 8 -24.91 -0.25 -12.56
C GLU A 8 -23.60 -0.93 -12.11
N ALA A 9 -22.74 -0.20 -11.39
CA ALA A 9 -21.50 -0.77 -10.85
C ALA A 9 -21.77 -1.78 -9.73
N GLN A 10 -22.81 -1.55 -8.91
CA GLN A 10 -23.17 -2.43 -7.81
C GLN A 10 -23.80 -3.74 -8.31
N THR A 11 -24.72 -3.65 -9.26
CA THR A 11 -25.33 -4.82 -9.92
C THR A 11 -24.30 -5.69 -10.63
N LYS A 12 -23.38 -5.07 -11.39
CA LYS A 12 -22.27 -5.76 -12.04
C LYS A 12 -21.34 -6.46 -11.04
N THR A 13 -20.97 -5.78 -9.95
CA THR A 13 -20.10 -6.36 -8.91
C THR A 13 -20.77 -7.55 -8.23
N ASN A 14 -22.04 -7.43 -7.85
CA ASN A 14 -22.78 -8.50 -7.17
C ASN A 14 -22.96 -9.73 -8.07
N SER A 15 -23.21 -9.53 -9.36
CA SER A 15 -23.29 -10.63 -10.33
C SER A 15 -21.98 -11.42 -10.40
N LEU A 16 -20.85 -10.71 -10.55
CA LEU A 16 -19.52 -11.32 -10.64
C LEU A 16 -19.11 -12.04 -9.34
N VAL A 17 -19.42 -11.47 -8.18
CA VAL A 17 -19.15 -12.12 -6.89
C VAL A 17 -19.95 -13.41 -6.76
N ASN A 18 -21.24 -13.38 -7.11
CA ASN A 18 -22.09 -14.58 -7.04
C ASN A 18 -21.63 -15.67 -8.00
N GLU A 19 -21.18 -15.33 -9.21
CA GLU A 19 -20.60 -16.28 -10.15
C GLU A 19 -19.33 -16.93 -9.58
N LYS A 20 -18.41 -16.11 -9.05
CA LYS A 20 -17.14 -16.58 -8.48
C LYS A 20 -17.30 -17.39 -7.20
N LEU A 21 -18.33 -17.13 -6.40
CA LEU A 21 -18.58 -17.89 -5.17
C LEU A 21 -19.31 -19.21 -5.43
N LYS A 22 -20.11 -19.30 -6.50
CA LYS A 22 -20.77 -20.56 -6.90
C LYS A 22 -19.79 -21.61 -7.43
N SER A 23 -18.64 -21.19 -7.98
CA SER A 23 -17.63 -22.09 -8.51
C SER A 23 -16.64 -22.62 -7.47
N VAL A 24 -16.71 -22.14 -6.22
CA VAL A 24 -15.81 -22.55 -5.14
C VAL A 24 -16.47 -23.66 -4.34
N ASP A 25 -15.85 -24.84 -4.33
CA ASP A 25 -16.22 -25.91 -3.39
C ASP A 25 -15.63 -25.61 -2.01
N THR A 26 -16.51 -25.49 -1.02
CA THR A 26 -16.18 -25.04 0.33
C THR A 26 -16.07 -26.17 1.34
N LYS A 27 -16.37 -27.42 0.92
CA LYS A 27 -16.51 -28.58 1.83
C LYS A 27 -15.27 -28.88 2.67
N ASP A 28 -14.07 -28.67 2.14
CA ASP A 28 -12.80 -29.02 2.79
C ASP A 28 -11.95 -27.81 3.19
N MET A 29 -12.48 -26.58 3.09
CA MET A 29 -11.72 -25.36 3.36
C MET A 29 -11.74 -24.99 4.86
N LYS A 30 -10.59 -24.62 5.41
CA LYS A 30 -10.52 -23.99 6.73
C LYS A 30 -11.16 -22.60 6.68
N VAL A 31 -11.68 -22.13 7.81
CA VAL A 31 -12.36 -20.82 7.92
C VAL A 31 -11.52 -19.67 7.36
N ASN A 32 -10.21 -19.67 7.61
CA ASN A 32 -9.31 -18.62 7.11
C ASN A 32 -9.15 -18.67 5.58
N ASP A 33 -9.11 -19.88 5.01
CA ASP A 33 -8.98 -20.07 3.57
C ASP A 33 -10.27 -19.67 2.86
N LEU A 34 -11.42 -20.02 3.46
CA LEU A 34 -12.74 -19.58 2.99
C LEU A 34 -12.85 -18.04 2.99
N TRP A 35 -12.40 -17.39 4.07
CA TRP A 35 -12.38 -15.93 4.17
C TRP A 35 -11.47 -15.29 3.12
N ASN A 36 -10.29 -15.86 2.89
CA ASN A 36 -9.36 -15.36 1.88
C ASN A 36 -9.93 -15.49 0.46
N THR A 37 -10.63 -16.59 0.17
CA THR A 37 -11.32 -16.79 -1.10
C THR A 37 -12.43 -15.77 -1.30
N PHE A 38 -13.30 -15.59 -0.30
CA PHE A 38 -14.35 -14.58 -0.34
C PHE A 38 -13.80 -13.17 -0.56
N LYS A 39 -12.79 -12.78 0.24
CA LYS A 39 -12.14 -11.47 0.15
C LYS A 39 -11.54 -11.23 -1.23
N SER A 40 -10.90 -12.24 -1.81
CA SER A 40 -10.29 -12.16 -3.14
C SER A 40 -11.36 -12.03 -4.22
N ALA A 41 -12.42 -12.84 -4.16
CA ALA A 41 -13.54 -12.79 -5.10
C ALA A 41 -14.21 -11.41 -5.13
N VAL A 42 -14.46 -10.81 -3.95
CA VAL A 42 -15.00 -9.44 -3.85
C VAL A 42 -14.02 -8.43 -4.44
N ARG A 43 -12.75 -8.49 -4.04
CA ARG A 43 -11.73 -7.55 -4.52
C ARG A 43 -11.58 -7.59 -6.04
N ASP A 44 -11.55 -8.76 -6.63
CA ASP A 44 -11.32 -8.92 -8.07
C ASP A 44 -12.56 -8.52 -8.87
N SER A 45 -13.75 -8.85 -8.39
CA SER A 45 -15.01 -8.37 -8.98
C SER A 45 -15.09 -6.84 -8.96
N MET A 46 -14.66 -6.20 -7.86
CA MET A 46 -14.59 -4.74 -7.79
C MET A 46 -13.55 -4.15 -8.76
N LYS A 47 -12.38 -4.80 -8.93
CA LYS A 47 -11.39 -4.37 -9.94
C LYS A 47 -11.96 -4.46 -11.35
N GLU A 48 -12.70 -5.52 -11.67
CA GLU A 48 -13.33 -5.72 -12.97
C GLU A 48 -14.46 -4.72 -13.24
N ALA A 49 -15.28 -4.42 -12.23
CA ALA A 49 -16.40 -3.49 -12.36
C ALA A 49 -15.94 -2.02 -12.41
N CYS A 50 -15.03 -1.62 -11.53
CA CYS A 50 -14.65 -0.21 -11.33
C CYS A 50 -13.28 0.18 -11.91
N GLY A 51 -12.47 -0.81 -12.31
CA GLY A 51 -11.07 -0.61 -12.67
C GLY A 51 -10.18 -0.34 -11.45
N THR A 52 -8.87 -0.27 -11.69
CA THR A 52 -7.89 0.14 -10.68
C THR A 52 -7.37 1.54 -10.98
N LYS A 53 -7.39 2.42 -9.98
CA LYS A 53 -6.67 3.71 -10.04
C LYS A 53 -5.46 3.61 -9.12
N LYS A 54 -4.27 3.99 -9.62
CA LYS A 54 -3.11 4.24 -8.75
C LYS A 54 -3.45 5.41 -7.83
N GLN A 55 -3.59 5.14 -6.54
CA GLN A 55 -3.66 6.17 -5.52
C GLN A 55 -2.24 6.43 -5.05
N GLY A 56 -1.60 7.44 -5.65
CA GLY A 56 -0.19 7.75 -5.46
C GLY A 56 0.39 8.32 -6.75
N GLY A 57 0.37 9.65 -6.89
CA GLY A 57 1.26 10.33 -7.82
C GLY A 57 2.67 10.39 -7.22
N PRO A 58 3.63 11.07 -7.89
CA PRO A 58 4.94 11.41 -7.32
C PRO A 58 4.84 12.45 -6.20
N THR A 59 3.70 12.52 -5.50
CA THR A 59 3.55 13.23 -4.23
C THR A 59 4.29 12.43 -3.18
N ARG A 60 5.60 12.72 -3.13
CA ARG A 60 6.40 13.01 -1.94
C ARG A 60 6.03 12.17 -0.73
N LYS A 61 7.00 11.42 -0.20
CA LYS A 61 7.01 10.84 1.14
C LYS A 61 6.47 11.89 2.14
N LEU A 62 5.16 11.90 2.34
CA LEU A 62 4.39 12.77 3.23
C LEU A 62 4.18 11.99 4.51
N THR A 63 5.25 11.45 5.07
CA THR A 63 5.28 11.31 6.51
C THR A 63 5.35 12.73 7.05
N ALA A 64 4.36 13.17 7.82
CA ALA A 64 4.25 14.54 8.31
C ALA A 64 5.51 15.03 9.07
N TRP A 65 6.32 14.10 9.58
CA TRP A 65 7.60 14.35 10.22
C TRP A 65 8.79 14.52 9.25
N TRP A 66 8.60 14.32 7.94
CA TRP A 66 9.64 14.54 6.92
C TRP A 66 9.70 16.03 6.51
N ASN A 67 9.96 16.88 7.50
CA ASN A 67 10.12 18.32 7.33
C ASN A 67 11.55 18.67 6.85
N GLU A 68 11.81 19.95 6.59
CA GLU A 68 13.13 20.39 6.10
C GLU A 68 14.24 20.19 7.14
N GLU A 69 13.91 20.39 8.42
CA GLU A 69 14.80 20.14 9.56
C GLU A 69 15.34 18.70 9.57
N ILE A 70 14.48 17.69 9.40
CA ILE A 70 14.92 16.28 9.35
C ILE A 70 15.84 16.04 8.14
N LYS A 71 15.63 16.72 7.01
CA LYS A 71 16.55 16.62 5.86
C LYS A 71 17.91 17.23 6.17
N GLU A 72 17.94 18.40 6.79
CA GLU A 72 19.16 19.08 7.19
C GLU A 72 19.97 18.23 8.17
N VAL A 73 19.33 17.68 9.21
CA VAL A 73 19.98 16.80 10.19
C VAL A 73 20.60 15.57 9.51
N ILE A 74 19.87 14.93 8.60
CA ILE A 74 20.39 13.78 7.84
C ILE A 74 21.55 14.18 6.93
N GLN A 75 21.49 15.35 6.31
CA GLN A 75 22.55 15.86 5.45
C GLN A 75 23.81 16.17 6.24
N THR A 76 23.69 16.83 7.39
CA THR A 76 24.79 17.11 8.32
C THR A 76 25.42 15.82 8.82
N LYS A 77 24.62 14.84 9.27
CA LYS A 77 25.12 13.51 9.67
C LYS A 77 25.91 12.83 8.55
N LYS A 78 25.41 12.88 7.31
CA LYS A 78 26.13 12.31 6.16
C LYS A 78 27.45 13.02 5.87
N GLN A 79 27.49 14.34 6.01
CA GLN A 79 28.72 15.12 5.80
C GLN A 79 29.77 14.79 6.86
N LEU A 80 29.37 14.77 8.14
CA LEU A 80 30.26 14.44 9.26
C LEU A 80 30.73 12.99 9.17
N PHE A 81 29.85 12.04 8.86
CA PHE A 81 30.25 10.66 8.62
C PHE A 81 31.26 10.52 7.47
N LYS A 82 31.08 11.25 6.36
CA LYS A 82 32.05 11.26 5.27
C LYS A 82 33.41 11.84 5.66
N LYS A 83 33.44 12.83 6.57
CA LYS A 83 34.68 13.38 7.13
C LYS A 83 35.36 12.34 8.02
N TRP A 84 34.62 11.78 8.98
CA TRP A 84 35.10 10.74 9.88
C TRP A 84 35.64 9.51 9.15
N VAL A 85 34.96 9.03 8.09
CA VAL A 85 35.45 7.89 7.29
C VAL A 85 36.83 8.16 6.68
N LYS A 86 37.14 9.42 6.36
CA LYS A 86 38.42 9.82 5.77
C LYS A 86 39.51 10.08 6.82
N SER A 87 39.18 10.74 7.92
CA SER A 87 40.12 11.11 8.98
C SER A 87 40.38 9.98 9.98
N LYS A 88 39.36 9.14 10.25
CA LYS A 88 39.31 8.16 11.35
C LYS A 88 39.69 8.73 12.71
N SER A 89 39.63 10.05 12.90
CA SER A 89 39.95 10.69 14.18
C SER A 89 38.73 10.69 15.11
N GLU A 90 38.98 10.55 16.42
CA GLU A 90 37.96 10.60 17.47
C GLU A 90 37.24 11.96 17.52
N GLU A 91 37.91 13.03 17.06
CA GLU A 91 37.42 14.41 17.06
C GLU A 91 36.27 14.66 16.07
N ASP A 92 36.12 13.79 15.05
CA ASP A 92 35.03 13.84 14.06
C ASP A 92 33.81 12.98 14.46
N TYR A 93 33.86 12.33 15.63
CA TYR A 93 32.75 11.56 16.16
C TYR A 93 31.74 12.50 16.81
N ILE A 94 30.52 12.49 16.30
CA ILE A 94 29.42 13.34 16.78
C ILE A 94 29.10 12.95 18.24
N GLN A 95 29.19 13.93 19.16
CA GLN A 95 28.56 13.87 20.49
C GLN A 95 27.04 14.00 20.37
#